data_AF-I1D151-F1
#
_entry.id   AF-I1D151-F1
#
_cell.length_a   1.000
_cell.length_b   1.000
_cell.length_c   1.000
_cell.angle_alpha   90.00
_cell.angle_beta   90.00
_cell.angle_gamma   90.00
#
_symmetry.space_group_name_H-M   'P 1'
#
loop_
_entity.id
_entity.type
_entity.pdbx_description
1 polymer ?
#
loop_
_entity_poly.entity_id
_entity_poly.type
_entity_poly.pdbx_seq_one_letter_code
_entity_poly.pdbx_strand_id
1 'polypeptide(L)'
;MGTSRHRKSFGGPVPAVVVALVVMLVAACTAGEAAPNAEWAESSGGSGPVPRRPGSSSPDAPITLAVDNPRGGDRVVASGGEDAVYNYGPTVLVEGDTVRMWWCSQYGSAPPAGDDILYAQASSPSGPFAGPDGGVPRAVFSGNPGHFDAMHTCDPSVLRVNGKYYMYYTGAPDDHAHGNAIGVATSDDGLRWSRVTTEPIVRPAHDTHRDNTYGAGQPAAVYLDGWFYLMFTDTTGEAAGWNGAGQFLLRSRDPAFATGVEALGPNGFAPVPHTASPRTRSVVDAFSADLVWVDALEAFAIAHQTAEGTTLTFWNRDFSAQPYESVLIRSQWEEGPGLVRQPDGHAPLSQSDVCGRVPFDVVHATVMGQAGAPTDLRHYGIDVYGIDGCGDERRALAVLDGLAMPSPVRTMDLVVDGRVVRIDRRSVATALARRVLDERLSVLDRVPVAARLTAGARGVSAPGEGLGVVLDGTLWPVTSPTALEANDSPVTSITPEEWRAYPKGPVLG
;
A
#
# COMPACT_ATOMS: atom_id res chain seq x y z
N MET A 1 7.67 -4.83 88.55
CA MET A 1 7.03 -3.58 88.07
C MET A 1 7.91 -2.99 86.97
N GLY A 2 7.33 -2.72 85.79
CA GLY A 2 7.82 -1.78 84.76
C GLY A 2 9.15 -2.13 84.05
N THR A 3 9.17 -2.61 82.80
CA THR A 3 8.98 -1.92 81.49
C THR A 3 10.22 -1.25 80.89
N SER A 4 10.47 -1.62 79.62
CA SER A 4 10.90 -0.78 78.48
C SER A 4 12.38 -0.73 78.04
N ARG A 5 12.62 -1.44 76.92
CA ARG A 5 13.32 -1.10 75.66
C ARG A 5 14.72 -0.46 75.69
N HIS A 6 15.66 -1.16 75.04
CA HIS A 6 16.49 -0.61 73.96
C HIS A 6 17.07 -1.75 73.08
N ARG A 7 16.90 -1.66 71.76
CA ARG A 7 17.83 -2.27 70.78
C ARG A 7 17.96 -1.34 69.57
N LYS A 8 19.15 -0.78 69.42
CA LYS A 8 19.63 -0.07 68.22
C LYS A 8 20.24 -1.09 67.25
N SER A 9 20.15 -0.75 65.96
CA SER A 9 20.60 -1.50 64.80
C SER A 9 22.12 -1.50 64.64
N PHE A 10 22.63 -2.53 63.97
CA PHE A 10 23.86 -2.49 63.18
C PHE A 10 23.65 -3.32 61.91
N GLY A 11 24.07 -2.76 60.77
CA GLY A 11 23.86 -3.30 59.44
C GLY A 11 24.87 -4.35 59.00
N GLY A 12 24.52 -5.01 57.89
CA GLY A 12 25.37 -5.81 57.01
C GLY A 12 24.70 -5.85 55.62
N PRO A 13 25.45 -5.84 54.51
CA PRO A 13 24.91 -5.61 53.17
C PRO A 13 24.22 -6.86 52.61
N VAL A 14 23.08 -6.67 51.96
CA VAL A 14 22.40 -7.69 51.14
C VAL A 14 22.96 -7.58 49.73
N PRO A 15 23.37 -8.67 49.06
CA PRO A 15 23.86 -8.58 47.69
C PRO A 15 22.67 -8.29 46.76
N ALA A 16 22.80 -7.23 45.97
CA ALA A 16 21.90 -6.99 44.86
C ALA A 16 22.17 -8.05 43.79
N VAL A 17 21.22 -8.96 43.61
CA VAL A 17 21.18 -9.87 42.46
C VAL A 17 20.81 -9.01 41.25
N VAL A 18 21.80 -8.66 40.45
CA VAL A 18 21.59 -8.11 39.11
C VAL A 18 21.12 -9.28 38.24
N VAL A 19 19.82 -9.38 38.02
CA VAL A 19 19.26 -10.24 36.99
C VAL A 19 19.56 -9.55 35.66
N ALA A 20 20.61 -10.00 34.98
CA ALA A 20 20.84 -9.66 33.59
C ALA A 20 19.79 -10.40 32.75
N LEU A 21 18.71 -9.70 32.40
CA LEU A 21 17.79 -10.10 31.34
C LEU A 21 18.54 -10.00 30.02
N VAL A 22 19.03 -11.13 29.52
CA VAL A 22 19.48 -11.26 28.14
C VAL A 22 18.22 -11.35 27.29
N VAL A 23 17.80 -10.22 26.73
CA VAL A 23 16.77 -10.18 25.68
C VAL A 23 17.43 -10.72 24.42
N MET A 24 17.10 -11.95 24.02
CA MET A 24 17.46 -12.44 22.70
C MET A 24 16.55 -11.76 21.69
N LEU A 25 17.06 -10.73 21.03
CA LEU A 25 16.46 -10.17 19.81
C LEU A 25 16.52 -11.25 18.73
N VAL A 26 15.39 -11.89 18.44
CA VAL A 26 15.25 -12.72 17.26
C VAL A 26 14.45 -11.91 16.24
N ALA A 27 15.11 -10.97 15.58
CA ALA A 27 14.61 -10.49 14.30
C ALA A 27 14.63 -11.70 13.37
N ALA A 28 13.46 -12.17 12.93
CA ALA A 28 13.35 -13.24 11.94
C ALA A 28 13.87 -12.73 10.58
N CYS A 29 15.19 -12.63 10.46
CA CYS A 29 15.87 -12.25 9.24
C CYS A 29 15.71 -13.41 8.24
N THR A 30 14.82 -13.25 7.27
CA THR A 30 14.75 -14.15 6.12
C THR A 30 15.65 -13.58 5.02
N ALA A 31 16.97 -13.69 5.20
CA ALA A 31 17.91 -13.47 4.12
C ALA A 31 17.80 -14.65 3.14
N GLY A 32 16.94 -14.51 2.14
CA GLY A 32 16.74 -15.49 1.07
C GLY A 32 16.94 -14.82 -0.29
N GLU A 33 18.13 -14.94 -0.86
CA GLU A 33 18.37 -14.58 -2.25
C GLU A 33 17.52 -15.49 -3.18
N ALA A 34 16.56 -14.91 -3.91
CA ALA A 34 15.86 -15.62 -4.98
C ALA A 34 16.75 -15.64 -6.23
N ALA A 35 17.15 -16.85 -6.67
CA ALA A 35 17.87 -17.05 -7.92
C ALA A 35 16.88 -17.10 -9.11
N PRO A 36 17.20 -16.46 -10.25
CA PRO A 36 16.31 -16.45 -11.40
C PRO A 36 16.51 -17.72 -12.22
N ASN A 37 15.71 -18.77 -11.98
CA ASN A 37 15.71 -19.94 -12.87
C ASN A 37 14.35 -20.09 -13.56
N ALA A 38 14.25 -19.44 -14.71
CA ALA A 38 13.32 -19.83 -15.76
C ALA A 38 13.89 -21.09 -16.46
N GLU A 39 13.49 -22.28 -16.03
CA GLU A 39 13.65 -23.50 -16.83
C GLU A 39 12.61 -24.54 -16.39
N TRP A 40 11.48 -24.57 -17.10
CA TRP A 40 10.48 -25.62 -16.95
C TRP A 40 11.02 -26.91 -17.58
N ALA A 41 11.27 -27.93 -16.75
CA ALA A 41 11.65 -29.26 -17.22
C ALA A 41 10.48 -29.92 -17.98
N GLU A 42 10.71 -30.18 -19.26
CA GLU A 42 9.86 -31.04 -20.09
C GLU A 42 9.77 -32.44 -19.47
N SER A 43 8.56 -32.88 -19.14
CA SER A 43 8.28 -34.31 -18.96
C SER A 43 7.40 -34.81 -20.11
N SER A 44 8.00 -35.71 -20.87
CA SER A 44 7.45 -36.36 -22.05
C SER A 44 6.31 -37.31 -21.70
N GLY A 45 5.12 -37.08 -22.29
CA GLY A 45 4.02 -38.03 -22.36
C GLY A 45 3.08 -37.70 -23.53
N GLY A 46 3.20 -38.42 -24.65
CA GLY A 46 2.18 -38.42 -25.71
C GLY A 46 0.89 -39.11 -25.23
N SER A 47 -0.31 -38.87 -25.76
CA SER A 47 -0.70 -38.26 -27.04
C SER A 47 -2.23 -38.05 -27.06
N GLY A 48 -2.69 -36.98 -27.73
CA GLY A 48 -4.06 -36.84 -28.24
C GLY A 48 -4.37 -35.38 -28.66
N PRO A 49 -4.78 -35.10 -29.91
CA PRO A 49 -5.06 -33.73 -30.33
C PRO A 49 -6.42 -33.28 -29.76
N VAL A 50 -6.39 -32.40 -28.76
CA VAL A 50 -7.58 -31.68 -28.31
C VAL A 50 -7.93 -30.63 -29.37
N PRO A 51 -9.19 -30.50 -29.84
CA PRO A 51 -9.55 -29.49 -30.82
C PRO A 51 -9.34 -28.09 -30.23
N ARG A 52 -8.49 -27.28 -30.87
CA ARG A 52 -8.31 -25.87 -30.53
C ARG A 52 -9.65 -25.14 -30.70
N ARG A 53 -10.09 -24.45 -29.65
CA ARG A 53 -11.11 -23.39 -29.80
C ARG A 53 -10.59 -22.32 -30.76
N PRO A 54 -11.36 -21.87 -31.75
CA PRO A 54 -10.99 -20.70 -32.53
C PRO A 54 -11.08 -19.47 -31.62
N GLY A 55 -9.95 -18.82 -31.33
CA GLY A 55 -9.92 -17.55 -30.59
C GLY A 55 -8.75 -17.34 -29.62
N SER A 56 -7.91 -18.33 -29.33
CA SER A 56 -6.70 -18.10 -28.55
C SER A 56 -5.59 -17.56 -29.45
N SER A 57 -5.42 -16.24 -29.54
CA SER A 57 -4.14 -15.66 -29.93
C SER A 57 -3.09 -16.17 -28.95
N SER A 58 -1.87 -16.48 -29.44
CA SER A 58 -0.71 -16.61 -28.55
C SER A 58 -0.63 -15.35 -27.68
N PRO A 59 -0.23 -15.45 -26.39
CA PRO A 59 0.07 -14.25 -25.64
C PRO A 59 1.13 -13.47 -26.42
N ASP A 60 0.87 -12.19 -26.66
CA ASP A 60 1.84 -11.30 -27.29
C ASP A 60 3.13 -11.32 -26.46
N ALA A 61 4.28 -11.22 -27.14
CA ALA A 61 5.56 -11.17 -26.44
C ALA A 61 5.59 -9.98 -25.48
N PRO A 62 6.18 -10.12 -24.28
CA PRO A 62 6.31 -9.00 -23.34
C PRO A 62 7.00 -7.80 -23.99
N ILE A 63 6.52 -6.60 -23.69
CA ILE A 63 7.06 -5.36 -24.23
C ILE A 63 8.23 -4.89 -23.35
N THR A 64 9.38 -4.61 -23.95
CA THR A 64 10.51 -4.00 -23.26
C THR A 64 10.21 -2.54 -22.91
N LEU A 65 10.36 -2.18 -21.64
CA LEU A 65 10.20 -0.82 -21.14
C LEU A 65 11.53 -0.08 -21.13
N ALA A 66 11.55 1.17 -21.62
CA ALA A 66 12.73 2.02 -21.52
C ALA A 66 12.82 2.66 -20.13
N VAL A 67 14.05 2.77 -19.61
CA VAL A 67 14.32 3.32 -18.27
C VAL A 67 15.37 4.42 -18.28
N ASP A 68 15.18 5.44 -17.46
CA ASP A 68 16.15 6.52 -17.22
C ASP A 68 15.99 7.12 -15.81
N ASN A 69 16.59 8.29 -15.57
CA ASN A 69 16.52 9.03 -14.31
C ASN A 69 16.80 8.19 -13.05
N PRO A 70 17.92 7.44 -12.99
CA PRO A 70 18.24 6.67 -11.80
C PRO A 70 18.40 7.58 -10.59
N ARG A 71 17.79 7.18 -9.48
CA ARG A 71 17.83 7.84 -8.17
C ARG A 71 18.36 6.85 -7.16
N GLY A 72 19.10 7.34 -6.17
CA GLY A 72 19.77 6.49 -5.20
C GLY A 72 20.85 7.24 -4.43
N GLY A 73 21.44 6.54 -3.47
CA GLY A 73 22.62 6.99 -2.76
C GLY A 73 22.72 6.38 -1.37
N ASP A 74 23.85 6.62 -0.70
CA ASP A 74 24.15 6.03 0.61
C ASP A 74 23.48 6.76 1.78
N ARG A 75 22.64 7.77 1.49
CA ARG A 75 21.99 8.57 2.53
C ARG A 75 20.80 7.82 3.11
N VAL A 76 20.87 7.55 4.42
CA VAL A 76 19.72 7.12 5.22
C VAL A 76 18.65 8.22 5.18
N VAL A 77 17.44 7.86 4.76
CA VAL A 77 16.31 8.79 4.65
C VAL A 77 15.45 8.78 5.90
N ALA A 78 15.42 7.67 6.64
CA ALA A 78 14.68 7.54 7.88
C ALA A 78 15.37 6.59 8.87
N SER A 79 15.20 6.88 10.15
CA SER A 79 15.66 6.07 11.28
C SER A 79 14.70 6.25 12.45
N GLY A 80 14.40 5.20 13.20
CA GLY A 80 13.64 5.30 14.45
C GLY A 80 14.34 6.11 15.56
N GLY A 81 15.61 6.49 15.43
CA GLY A 81 16.31 7.23 16.50
C GLY A 81 17.02 6.30 17.49
N GLU A 82 17.44 6.84 18.64
CA GLU A 82 18.47 6.20 19.48
C GLU A 82 18.09 4.86 20.11
N ASP A 83 16.80 4.62 20.40
CA ASP A 83 16.31 3.38 21.00
C ASP A 83 15.76 2.37 19.97
N ALA A 84 15.74 2.72 18.67
CA ALA A 84 15.38 1.79 17.60
C ALA A 84 16.54 0.89 17.19
N VAL A 85 16.33 -0.41 17.31
CA VAL A 85 17.35 -1.43 17.02
C VAL A 85 17.36 -1.88 15.55
N TYR A 86 16.27 -1.68 14.79
CA TYR A 86 16.15 -2.02 13.38
C TYR A 86 15.09 -1.15 12.69
N ASN A 87 15.09 -1.07 11.34
CA ASN A 87 14.12 -0.32 10.57
C ASN A 87 13.92 -0.95 9.18
N TYR A 88 12.77 -1.59 8.92
CA TYR A 88 12.47 -2.22 7.62
C TYR A 88 10.96 -2.33 7.33
N GLY A 89 10.62 -2.93 6.18
CA GLY A 89 9.23 -3.16 5.75
C GLY A 89 8.40 -1.88 5.65
N PRO A 90 8.84 -0.83 4.91
CA PRO A 90 8.12 0.42 4.88
C PRO A 90 6.92 0.37 3.92
N THR A 91 5.85 1.11 4.26
CA THR A 91 4.89 1.67 3.28
C THR A 91 5.18 3.15 3.10
N VAL A 92 5.21 3.62 1.85
CA VAL A 92 5.46 5.03 1.51
C VAL A 92 4.32 5.61 0.67
N LEU A 93 3.55 6.56 1.21
CA LEU A 93 2.44 7.21 0.53
C LEU A 93 2.76 8.66 0.17
N VAL A 94 2.47 9.06 -1.07
CA VAL A 94 2.52 10.47 -1.52
C VAL A 94 1.11 11.06 -1.46
N GLU A 95 0.93 12.06 -0.60
CA GLU A 95 -0.32 12.79 -0.41
C GLU A 95 -0.09 14.30 -0.59
N GLY A 96 -0.37 14.80 -1.78
CA GLY A 96 -0.06 16.18 -2.14
C GLY A 96 1.44 16.44 -2.02
N ASP A 97 1.82 17.42 -1.20
CA ASP A 97 3.22 17.79 -0.97
C ASP A 97 3.87 17.03 0.20
N THR A 98 3.16 16.06 0.80
CA THR A 98 3.66 15.28 1.94
C THR A 98 3.87 13.83 1.53
N VAL A 99 5.04 13.30 1.84
CA VAL A 99 5.34 11.88 1.80
C VAL A 99 5.23 11.33 3.21
N ARG A 100 4.32 10.38 3.42
CA ARG A 100 4.11 9.69 4.69
C ARG A 100 4.73 8.31 4.64
N MET A 101 5.38 7.89 5.72
CA MET A 101 5.97 6.57 5.81
C MET A 101 5.65 5.90 7.13
N TRP A 102 5.28 4.62 7.04
CA TRP A 102 5.15 3.71 8.17
C TRP A 102 6.11 2.54 7.97
N TRP A 103 6.75 2.06 9.02
CA TRP A 103 7.69 0.94 8.91
C TRP A 103 7.79 0.20 10.24
N CYS A 104 8.33 -1.02 10.18
CA CYS A 104 8.57 -1.86 11.33
C CYS A 104 9.88 -1.49 12.03
N SER A 105 9.80 -1.34 13.35
CA SER A 105 10.92 -1.05 14.25
C SER A 105 10.59 -1.62 15.64
N GLN A 106 11.47 -1.44 16.60
CA GLN A 106 11.18 -1.70 18.00
C GLN A 106 11.58 -0.48 18.84
N TYR A 107 10.64 0.05 19.62
CA TYR A 107 10.91 1.11 20.59
C TYR A 107 10.84 0.57 22.01
N GLY A 108 11.96 0.64 22.73
CA GLY A 108 11.98 0.31 24.15
C GLY A 108 11.05 1.20 25.00
N SER A 109 10.69 2.36 24.47
CA SER A 109 9.75 3.30 25.08
C SER A 109 8.27 3.03 24.79
N ALA A 110 7.94 2.17 23.81
CA ALA A 110 6.57 1.85 23.43
C ALA A 110 6.08 0.58 24.16
N PRO A 111 4.97 0.65 24.91
CA PRO A 111 4.34 -0.54 25.50
C PRO A 111 3.24 -1.12 24.58
N PRO A 112 3.03 -2.45 24.58
CA PRO A 112 3.86 -3.46 25.23
C PRO A 112 5.21 -3.62 24.51
N ALA A 113 6.17 -4.25 25.18
CA ALA A 113 7.44 -4.59 24.52
C ALA A 113 7.17 -5.50 23.31
N GLY A 114 7.90 -5.28 22.22
CA GLY A 114 7.75 -6.04 20.98
C GLY A 114 8.08 -5.19 19.75
N ASP A 115 7.50 -5.54 18.60
CA ASP A 115 7.66 -4.78 17.37
C ASP A 115 6.55 -3.72 17.25
N ASP A 116 6.95 -2.53 16.85
CA ASP A 116 6.12 -1.36 16.67
C ASP A 116 6.13 -0.90 15.21
N ILE A 117 5.03 -0.29 14.81
CA ILE A 117 4.95 0.46 13.56
C ILE A 117 5.21 1.92 13.88
N LEU A 118 6.30 2.45 13.35
CA LEU A 118 6.64 3.87 13.44
C LEU A 118 6.00 4.65 12.32
N TYR A 119 5.87 5.96 12.53
CA TYR A 119 5.43 6.94 11.54
C TYR A 119 6.39 8.12 11.45
N ALA A 120 6.66 8.54 10.22
CA ALA A 120 7.30 9.81 9.91
C ALA A 120 6.82 10.38 8.58
N GLN A 121 7.17 11.63 8.31
CA GLN A 121 6.82 12.34 7.09
C GLN A 121 7.99 13.17 6.55
N ALA A 122 7.96 13.45 5.26
CA ALA A 122 8.93 14.26 4.53
C ALA A 122 8.26 15.04 3.39
N SER A 123 8.99 15.96 2.75
CA SER A 123 8.55 16.63 1.52
C SER A 123 8.88 15.84 0.25
N SER A 124 9.65 14.76 0.35
CA SER A 124 9.99 13.89 -0.78
C SER A 124 10.33 12.48 -0.29
N PRO A 125 10.29 11.45 -1.15
CA PRO A 125 10.73 10.09 -0.79
C PRO A 125 12.20 10.00 -0.40
N SER A 126 13.00 11.00 -0.79
CA SER A 126 14.39 11.11 -0.37
C SER A 126 14.53 11.62 1.07
N GLY A 127 13.45 11.93 1.79
CA GLY A 127 13.56 12.45 3.17
C GLY A 127 14.25 13.82 3.25
N PRO A 128 14.82 14.19 4.42
CA PRO A 128 14.81 13.40 5.66
C PRO A 128 13.39 13.23 6.20
N PHE A 129 13.09 12.04 6.70
CA PHE A 129 11.83 11.76 7.38
C PHE A 129 11.93 12.15 8.85
N ALA A 130 10.92 12.84 9.35
CA ALA A 130 10.80 13.23 10.75
C ALA A 130 9.37 12.98 11.27
N GLY A 131 9.22 12.87 12.59
CA GLY A 131 7.90 12.82 13.21
C GLY A 131 7.05 14.07 12.88
N PRO A 132 5.73 14.04 13.11
CA PRO A 132 4.81 15.13 12.75
C PRO A 132 5.25 16.53 13.23
N ASP A 133 5.91 16.59 14.39
CA ASP A 133 6.39 17.83 15.02
C ASP A 133 7.85 18.19 14.64
N GLY A 134 8.41 17.51 13.62
CA GLY A 134 9.80 17.66 13.18
C GLY A 134 10.84 16.90 14.02
N GLY A 135 10.40 16.12 15.01
CA GLY A 135 11.25 15.34 15.90
C GLY A 135 11.49 13.90 15.46
N VAL A 136 11.84 13.04 16.43
CA VAL A 136 12.01 11.59 16.23
C VAL A 136 10.68 10.97 15.75
N PRO A 137 10.72 9.94 14.87
CA PRO A 137 9.51 9.21 14.47
C PRO A 137 8.71 8.69 15.66
N ARG A 138 7.41 8.53 15.48
CA ARG A 138 6.50 8.12 16.57
C ARG A 138 6.06 6.68 16.38
N ALA A 139 6.10 5.87 17.44
CA ALA A 139 5.32 4.62 17.45
C ALA A 139 3.82 4.98 17.39
N VAL A 140 3.14 4.48 16.36
CA VAL A 140 1.71 4.73 16.12
C VAL A 140 0.87 3.47 16.27
N PHE A 141 1.51 2.30 16.31
CA PHE A 141 0.84 1.03 16.51
C PHE A 141 1.80 0.03 17.18
N SER A 142 1.30 -0.66 18.20
CA SER A 142 2.06 -1.60 19.03
C SER A 142 1.19 -2.81 19.35
N GLY A 143 1.78 -3.85 19.94
CA GLY A 143 1.11 -5.11 20.29
C GLY A 143 -0.13 -4.95 21.18
N ASN A 144 -1.04 -5.94 21.12
CA ASN A 144 -2.29 -5.97 21.87
C ASN A 144 -2.39 -7.22 22.75
N PRO A 145 -1.97 -7.14 24.03
CA PRO A 145 -1.86 -8.31 24.91
C PRO A 145 -3.14 -9.15 24.96
N GLY A 146 -2.98 -10.48 24.79
CA GLY A 146 -4.09 -11.44 24.80
C GLY A 146 -4.73 -11.71 23.43
N HIS A 147 -4.21 -11.12 22.35
CA HIS A 147 -4.68 -11.31 20.98
C HIS A 147 -3.57 -11.86 20.06
N PHE A 148 -3.91 -12.12 18.79
CA PHE A 148 -2.96 -12.72 17.82
C PHE A 148 -1.74 -11.85 17.52
N ASP A 149 -1.83 -10.54 17.80
CA ASP A 149 -0.79 -9.54 17.61
C ASP A 149 -0.31 -8.99 18.97
N ALA A 150 -0.24 -9.86 19.98
CA ALA A 150 0.08 -9.45 21.34
C ALA A 150 1.51 -8.91 21.52
N MET A 151 2.47 -9.51 20.82
CA MET A 151 3.88 -9.16 20.96
C MET A 151 4.36 -8.29 19.80
N HIS A 152 4.20 -8.75 18.56
CA HIS A 152 4.75 -8.05 17.40
C HIS A 152 3.66 -7.51 16.49
N THR A 153 3.83 -6.26 16.06
CA THR A 153 3.10 -5.63 14.95
C THR A 153 4.09 -5.04 13.96
N CYS A 154 4.11 -5.55 12.73
CA CYS A 154 5.17 -5.28 11.75
C CYS A 154 4.61 -5.24 10.32
N ASP A 155 5.49 -4.97 9.34
CA ASP A 155 5.20 -4.97 7.91
C ASP A 155 3.89 -4.24 7.52
N PRO A 156 3.76 -2.93 7.85
CA PRO A 156 2.56 -2.19 7.47
C PRO A 156 2.41 -2.11 5.96
N SER A 157 1.20 -2.40 5.46
CA SER A 157 0.69 -1.93 4.17
C SER A 157 -0.49 -0.99 4.37
N VAL A 158 -0.24 0.31 4.19
CA VAL A 158 -1.24 1.37 4.38
C VAL A 158 -1.87 1.79 3.04
N LEU A 159 -3.20 1.96 3.07
CA LEU A 159 -4.03 2.55 2.03
C LEU A 159 -4.94 3.63 2.63
N ARG A 160 -5.43 4.54 1.79
CA ARG A 160 -6.52 5.47 2.10
C ARG A 160 -7.60 5.38 1.03
N VAL A 161 -8.77 4.91 1.42
CA VAL A 161 -9.92 4.69 0.53
C VAL A 161 -11.13 5.38 1.13
N ASN A 162 -11.84 6.17 0.32
CA ASN A 162 -13.04 6.91 0.75
C ASN A 162 -12.81 7.73 2.03
N GLY A 163 -11.65 8.40 2.11
CA GLY A 163 -11.28 9.27 3.24
C GLY A 163 -10.78 8.54 4.50
N LYS A 164 -10.82 7.21 4.55
CA LYS A 164 -10.38 6.40 5.69
C LYS A 164 -9.10 5.64 5.37
N TYR A 165 -8.17 5.61 6.31
CA TYR A 165 -6.98 4.79 6.21
C TYR A 165 -7.26 3.36 6.66
N TYR A 166 -6.62 2.42 5.98
CA TYR A 166 -6.56 1.00 6.31
C TYR A 166 -5.09 0.60 6.38
N MET A 167 -4.69 -0.06 7.45
CA MET A 167 -3.36 -0.65 7.59
C MET A 167 -3.53 -2.15 7.73
N TYR A 168 -3.06 -2.89 6.74
CA TYR A 168 -2.83 -4.31 6.84
C TYR A 168 -1.45 -4.52 7.47
N TYR A 169 -1.32 -5.44 8.42
CA TYR A 169 -0.07 -5.61 9.16
C TYR A 169 0.15 -7.05 9.58
N THR A 170 1.41 -7.46 9.71
CA THR A 170 1.79 -8.74 10.32
C THR A 170 1.64 -8.65 11.83
N GLY A 171 0.98 -9.65 12.43
CA GLY A 171 0.85 -9.81 13.88
C GLY A 171 1.41 -11.15 14.35
N ALA A 172 2.07 -11.15 15.51
CA ALA A 172 2.52 -12.36 16.21
C ALA A 172 2.18 -12.30 17.71
N PRO A 173 1.74 -13.43 18.30
CA PRO A 173 1.26 -13.44 19.69
C PRO A 173 2.39 -13.54 20.73
N ASP A 174 3.59 -13.97 20.34
CA ASP A 174 4.74 -14.18 21.22
C ASP A 174 6.06 -13.86 20.50
N ASP A 175 7.18 -13.96 21.23
CA ASP A 175 8.55 -13.68 20.77
C ASP A 175 9.07 -14.66 19.70
N HIS A 176 8.23 -15.58 19.23
CA HIS A 176 8.61 -16.51 18.17
C HIS A 176 7.83 -16.20 16.90
N ALA A 177 8.54 -16.08 15.78
CA ALA A 177 7.95 -15.93 14.45
C ALA A 177 7.35 -17.27 13.96
N HIS A 178 6.43 -17.85 14.73
CA HIS A 178 5.74 -19.09 14.43
C HIS A 178 4.27 -18.79 14.16
N GLY A 179 3.85 -18.95 12.91
CA GLY A 179 2.44 -18.82 12.54
C GLY A 179 1.93 -17.38 12.59
N ASN A 180 2.74 -16.42 12.14
CA ASN A 180 2.32 -15.04 11.92
C ASN A 180 1.05 -15.01 11.08
N ALA A 181 0.23 -13.99 11.33
CA ALA A 181 -1.03 -13.79 10.66
C ALA A 181 -1.24 -12.30 10.36
N ILE A 182 -2.17 -11.98 9.47
CA ILE A 182 -2.39 -10.60 9.01
C ILE A 182 -3.61 -10.02 9.70
N GLY A 183 -3.43 -8.84 10.30
CA GLY A 183 -4.49 -8.00 10.85
C GLY A 183 -4.89 -6.86 9.93
N VAL A 184 -5.95 -6.15 10.32
CA VAL A 184 -6.30 -4.86 9.71
C VAL A 184 -6.75 -3.86 10.78
N ALA A 185 -6.23 -2.64 10.68
CA ALA A 185 -6.60 -1.50 11.49
C ALA A 185 -7.06 -0.34 10.61
N THR A 186 -7.88 0.55 11.17
CA THR A 186 -8.35 1.76 10.49
C THR A 186 -7.93 3.01 11.23
N SER A 187 -7.80 4.11 10.48
CA SER A 187 -7.50 5.43 11.03
C SER A 187 -8.17 6.52 10.21
N ASP A 188 -8.49 7.66 10.83
CA ASP A 188 -8.95 8.85 10.11
C ASP A 188 -7.79 9.81 9.80
N ASP A 189 -6.67 9.72 10.53
CA ASP A 189 -5.51 10.63 10.41
C ASP A 189 -4.20 9.93 10.00
N GLY A 190 -4.18 8.59 9.99
CA GLY A 190 -3.00 7.76 9.74
C GLY A 190 -2.04 7.65 10.93
N LEU A 191 -2.41 8.21 12.09
CA LEU A 191 -1.59 8.27 13.30
C LEU A 191 -2.24 7.52 14.47
N ARG A 192 -3.57 7.58 14.58
CA ARG A 192 -4.34 6.90 15.62
C ARG A 192 -5.12 5.77 14.99
N TRP A 193 -4.73 4.55 15.35
CA TRP A 193 -5.25 3.34 14.72
C TRP A 193 -6.20 2.60 15.65
N SER A 194 -7.24 2.02 15.05
CA SER A 194 -8.19 1.12 15.72
C SER A 194 -8.26 -0.18 14.94
N ARG A 195 -7.93 -1.30 15.60
CA ARG A 195 -8.07 -2.65 15.05
C ARG A 195 -9.53 -2.88 14.64
N VAL A 196 -9.75 -3.42 13.45
CA VAL A 196 -11.11 -3.72 12.96
C VAL A 196 -11.66 -4.95 13.68
N THR A 197 -10.80 -5.93 13.95
CA THR A 197 -11.12 -7.18 14.64
C THR A 197 -10.00 -7.54 15.62
N THR A 198 -10.32 -8.38 16.61
CA THR A 198 -9.32 -8.97 17.53
C THR A 198 -8.73 -10.28 17.01
N GLU A 199 -9.26 -10.79 15.91
CA GLU A 199 -8.81 -12.00 15.21
C GLU A 199 -8.09 -11.61 13.92
N PRO A 200 -7.11 -12.40 13.44
CA PRO A 200 -6.48 -12.14 12.16
C PRO A 200 -7.48 -12.33 11.01
N ILE A 201 -7.34 -11.48 10.00
CA ILE A 201 -8.14 -11.54 8.77
C ILE A 201 -7.55 -12.51 7.75
N VAL A 202 -6.24 -12.75 7.75
CA VAL A 202 -5.59 -13.82 6.96
C VAL A 202 -4.76 -14.68 7.90
N ARG A 203 -4.96 -16.00 7.83
CA ARG A 203 -4.16 -16.99 8.55
C ARG A 203 -3.29 -17.78 7.57
N PRO A 204 -2.18 -18.39 8.03
CA PRO A 204 -1.43 -19.34 7.22
C PRO A 204 -2.34 -20.44 6.68
N ALA A 205 -2.13 -20.86 5.44
CA ALA A 205 -2.95 -21.92 4.84
C ALA A 205 -2.64 -23.32 5.40
N HIS A 206 -1.41 -23.54 5.86
CA HIS A 206 -0.92 -24.83 6.35
C HIS A 206 -1.00 -25.96 5.31
N ASP A 207 -0.86 -25.63 4.02
CA ASP A 207 -0.89 -26.61 2.92
C ASP A 207 0.31 -27.55 2.97
N THR A 208 1.48 -27.03 3.33
CA THR A 208 2.75 -27.76 3.37
C THR A 208 3.52 -27.45 4.65
N HIS A 209 4.07 -28.50 5.27
CA HIS A 209 4.95 -28.37 6.43
C HIS A 209 6.39 -28.15 6.00
N ARG A 210 7.02 -27.09 6.50
CA ARG A 210 8.42 -26.70 6.22
C ARG A 210 9.11 -26.31 7.52
N ASP A 211 10.44 -26.29 7.50
CA ASP A 211 11.26 -25.79 8.61
C ASP A 211 11.02 -24.29 8.86
N ASN A 212 10.75 -23.53 7.79
CA ASN A 212 10.32 -22.15 7.91
C ASN A 212 8.85 -22.08 8.32
N THR A 213 8.63 -21.67 9.57
CA THR A 213 7.33 -21.59 10.24
C THR A 213 6.75 -20.18 10.31
N TYR A 214 7.33 -19.21 9.58
CA TYR A 214 6.94 -17.79 9.66
C TYR A 214 5.43 -17.58 9.59
N GLY A 215 4.71 -18.32 8.74
CA GLY A 215 3.26 -18.17 8.55
C GLY A 215 2.92 -17.19 7.43
N ALA A 216 1.86 -16.41 7.65
CA ALA A 216 1.31 -15.43 6.71
C ALA A 216 1.56 -13.99 7.19
N GLY A 217 2.16 -13.16 6.35
CA GLY A 217 2.59 -11.81 6.74
C GLY A 217 3.09 -11.01 5.55
N GLN A 218 3.79 -9.90 5.82
CA GLN A 218 4.35 -8.99 4.81
C GLN A 218 3.29 -8.56 3.77
N PRO A 219 2.16 -8.01 4.20
CA PRO A 219 1.09 -7.61 3.28
C PRO A 219 1.52 -6.45 2.37
N ALA A 220 0.97 -6.44 1.17
CA ALA A 220 1.01 -5.33 0.22
C ALA A 220 -0.36 -5.17 -0.43
N ALA A 221 -0.98 -4.01 -0.28
CA ALA A 221 -2.38 -3.79 -0.63
C ALA A 221 -2.55 -2.71 -1.71
N VAL A 222 -3.54 -2.91 -2.58
CA VAL A 222 -3.98 -1.95 -3.60
C VAL A 222 -5.50 -1.91 -3.64
N TYR A 223 -6.09 -0.72 -3.79
CA TYR A 223 -7.51 -0.57 -4.07
C TYR A 223 -7.75 -0.21 -5.53
N LEU A 224 -8.49 -1.05 -6.24
CA LEU A 224 -8.76 -0.89 -7.68
C LEU A 224 -10.18 -1.34 -8.01
N ASP A 225 -10.98 -0.48 -8.65
CA ASP A 225 -12.34 -0.76 -9.11
C ASP A 225 -13.29 -1.34 -8.04
N GLY A 226 -13.17 -0.84 -6.81
CA GLY A 226 -13.97 -1.29 -5.69
C GLY A 226 -13.48 -2.58 -5.03
N TRP A 227 -12.31 -3.08 -5.40
CA TRP A 227 -11.68 -4.25 -4.80
C TRP A 227 -10.42 -3.85 -4.04
N PHE A 228 -10.28 -4.38 -2.83
CA PHE A 228 -9.02 -4.47 -2.12
C PHE A 228 -8.30 -5.74 -2.59
N TYR A 229 -7.14 -5.56 -3.21
CA TYR A 229 -6.17 -6.62 -3.48
C TYR A 229 -5.19 -6.66 -2.32
N LEU A 230 -4.90 -7.84 -1.80
CA LEU A 230 -3.93 -8.06 -0.74
C LEU A 230 -2.97 -9.16 -1.20
N MET A 231 -1.76 -8.74 -1.55
CA MET A 231 -0.62 -9.63 -1.77
C MET A 231 0.08 -9.87 -0.42
N PHE A 232 0.57 -11.08 -0.18
CA PHE A 232 1.24 -11.42 1.07
C PHE A 232 2.12 -12.67 0.92
N THR A 233 3.11 -12.78 1.82
CA THR A 233 3.90 -14.00 2.01
C THR A 233 3.07 -15.04 2.77
N ASP A 234 3.10 -16.31 2.35
CA ASP A 234 2.63 -17.45 3.16
C ASP A 234 3.59 -18.63 3.04
N THR A 235 4.48 -18.77 4.03
CA THR A 235 5.53 -19.81 4.05
C THR A 235 5.00 -21.24 4.11
N THR A 236 3.73 -21.40 4.46
CA THR A 236 3.05 -22.68 4.53
C THR A 236 2.28 -23.02 3.27
N GLY A 237 2.26 -22.12 2.28
CA GLY A 237 1.50 -22.27 1.05
C GLY A 237 1.98 -23.42 0.17
N GLU A 238 1.04 -24.03 -0.57
CA GLU A 238 1.32 -25.13 -1.49
C GLU A 238 2.33 -24.72 -2.58
N ALA A 239 2.08 -23.58 -3.25
CA ALA A 239 2.92 -23.07 -4.32
C ALA A 239 4.09 -22.18 -3.85
N ALA A 240 4.40 -22.18 -2.55
CA ALA A 240 5.61 -21.54 -2.04
C ALA A 240 6.85 -22.40 -2.37
N GLY A 241 7.98 -21.73 -2.59
CA GLY A 241 9.29 -22.34 -2.77
C GLY A 241 9.71 -23.23 -1.60
N TRP A 242 10.82 -23.94 -1.77
CA TRP A 242 11.31 -24.92 -0.78
C TRP A 242 11.61 -24.30 0.60
N ASN A 243 12.02 -23.03 0.63
CA ASN A 243 12.29 -22.26 1.84
C ASN A 243 11.06 -21.48 2.36
N GLY A 244 9.90 -21.61 1.70
CA GLY A 244 8.67 -20.88 2.01
C GLY A 244 8.54 -19.52 1.31
N ALA A 245 9.47 -19.12 0.45
CA ALA A 245 9.31 -17.90 -0.34
C ALA A 245 8.12 -18.04 -1.31
N GLY A 246 7.35 -16.96 -1.48
CA GLY A 246 6.16 -17.00 -2.31
C GLY A 246 5.14 -15.94 -1.94
N GLN A 247 4.72 -15.18 -2.93
CA GLN A 247 3.68 -14.14 -2.81
C GLN A 247 2.34 -14.64 -3.35
N PHE A 248 1.28 -14.51 -2.56
CA PHE A 248 -0.08 -14.95 -2.86
C PHE A 248 -1.04 -13.78 -2.88
N LEU A 249 -2.14 -13.87 -3.63
CA LEU A 249 -3.15 -12.81 -3.69
C LEU A 249 -4.52 -13.27 -3.24
N LEU A 250 -5.12 -12.45 -2.38
CA LEU A 250 -6.55 -12.42 -2.11
C LEU A 250 -7.12 -11.10 -2.64
N ARG A 251 -8.41 -11.10 -2.98
CA ARG A 251 -9.17 -9.86 -3.19
C ARG A 251 -10.55 -9.93 -2.56
N SER A 252 -11.05 -8.79 -2.09
CA SER A 252 -12.43 -8.63 -1.63
C SER A 252 -12.90 -7.19 -1.83
N ARG A 253 -14.21 -6.99 -1.93
CA ARG A 253 -14.82 -5.64 -1.82
C ARG A 253 -14.96 -5.19 -0.36
N ASP A 254 -14.83 -6.13 0.58
CA ASP A 254 -14.80 -5.89 2.02
C ASP A 254 -13.33 -5.73 2.47
N PRO A 255 -12.93 -4.55 3.01
CA PRO A 255 -11.55 -4.32 3.46
C PRO A 255 -11.13 -5.21 4.63
N ALA A 256 -12.07 -5.84 5.34
CA ALA A 256 -11.75 -6.79 6.40
C ALA A 256 -11.57 -8.23 5.86
N PHE A 257 -11.78 -8.46 4.57
CA PHE A 257 -11.77 -9.79 3.95
C PHE A 257 -12.68 -10.80 4.67
N ALA A 258 -13.77 -10.33 5.32
CA ALA A 258 -14.70 -11.20 6.03
C ALA A 258 -15.75 -11.81 5.10
N THR A 259 -16.01 -11.17 3.96
CA THR A 259 -17.00 -11.62 2.97
C THR A 259 -16.46 -11.50 1.55
N GLY A 260 -17.03 -12.28 0.61
CA GLY A 260 -16.78 -12.14 -0.82
C GLY A 260 -15.31 -12.29 -1.23
N VAL A 261 -14.55 -13.11 -0.52
CA VAL A 261 -13.12 -13.30 -0.77
C VAL A 261 -12.90 -14.17 -2.00
N GLU A 262 -12.02 -13.71 -2.88
CA GLU A 262 -11.47 -14.50 -3.99
C GLU A 262 -9.97 -14.69 -3.79
N ALA A 263 -9.46 -15.87 -4.13
CA ALA A 263 -8.03 -16.16 -4.14
C ALA A 263 -7.53 -16.34 -5.56
N LEU A 264 -6.31 -15.91 -5.83
CA LEU A 264 -5.65 -16.15 -7.10
C LEU A 264 -5.18 -17.62 -7.19
N GLY A 265 -5.69 -18.34 -8.18
CA GLY A 265 -5.24 -19.69 -8.51
C GLY A 265 -4.67 -19.80 -9.93
N PRO A 266 -4.35 -21.02 -10.40
CA PRO A 266 -3.80 -21.27 -11.74
C PRO A 266 -4.66 -20.72 -12.89
N ASN A 267 -5.97 -20.61 -12.68
CA ASN A 267 -6.94 -20.14 -13.69
C ASN A 267 -7.45 -18.71 -13.44
N GLY A 268 -6.74 -17.93 -12.60
CA GLY A 268 -7.16 -16.59 -12.18
C GLY A 268 -7.88 -16.59 -10.83
N PHE A 269 -8.54 -15.47 -10.51
CA PHE A 269 -9.27 -15.31 -9.25
C PHE A 269 -10.54 -16.16 -9.21
N ALA A 270 -10.76 -16.84 -8.10
CA ALA A 270 -11.97 -17.61 -7.84
C ALA A 270 -12.45 -17.43 -6.38
N PRO A 271 -13.77 -17.46 -6.11
CA PRO A 271 -14.30 -17.42 -4.76
C PRO A 271 -13.77 -18.55 -3.89
N VAL A 272 -13.42 -18.23 -2.64
CA VAL A 272 -12.94 -19.19 -1.66
C VAL A 272 -13.77 -19.15 -0.37
N PRO A 273 -13.91 -20.26 0.36
CA PRO A 273 -14.73 -20.31 1.57
C PRO A 273 -14.17 -19.48 2.73
N HIS A 274 -12.85 -19.26 2.78
CA HIS A 274 -12.17 -18.48 3.81
C HIS A 274 -10.76 -18.05 3.38
N THR A 275 -10.18 -17.09 4.09
CA THR A 275 -8.85 -16.54 3.79
C THR A 275 -7.70 -17.52 4.03
N ALA A 276 -7.90 -18.63 4.75
CA ALA A 276 -6.92 -19.72 4.90
C ALA A 276 -7.02 -20.82 3.83
N SER A 277 -7.71 -20.56 2.70
CA SER A 277 -7.83 -21.55 1.62
C SER A 277 -6.47 -21.81 0.94
N PRO A 278 -6.27 -22.98 0.29
CA PRO A 278 -4.98 -23.36 -0.25
C PRO A 278 -4.33 -22.34 -1.20
N ARG A 279 -3.03 -22.16 -1.03
CA ARG A 279 -2.17 -21.21 -1.77
C ARG A 279 -1.63 -21.86 -3.04
N THR A 280 -2.52 -22.07 -4.00
CA THR A 280 -2.23 -22.88 -5.20
C THR A 280 -1.43 -22.16 -6.29
N ARG A 281 -1.20 -20.85 -6.16
CA ARG A 281 -0.43 -20.07 -7.13
C ARG A 281 0.30 -18.91 -6.48
N SER A 282 1.63 -18.91 -6.59
CA SER A 282 2.46 -17.75 -6.28
C SER A 282 2.71 -16.89 -7.52
N VAL A 283 2.79 -15.56 -7.35
CA VAL A 283 3.09 -14.60 -8.44
C VAL A 283 4.57 -14.21 -8.52
N VAL A 284 5.31 -14.40 -7.42
CA VAL A 284 6.76 -14.25 -7.39
C VAL A 284 7.34 -15.07 -6.22
N ASP A 285 8.49 -15.69 -6.46
CA ASP A 285 9.27 -16.40 -5.45
C ASP A 285 10.12 -15.40 -4.66
N ALA A 286 9.52 -14.77 -3.64
CA ALA A 286 10.17 -13.77 -2.80
C ALA A 286 9.54 -13.70 -1.41
N PHE A 287 10.32 -13.22 -0.44
CA PHE A 287 9.82 -12.63 0.81
C PHE A 287 9.71 -11.12 0.63
N SER A 288 8.89 -10.45 1.45
CA SER A 288 8.80 -8.98 1.50
C SER A 288 8.73 -8.32 0.12
N ALA A 289 7.62 -8.50 -0.60
CA ALA A 289 7.37 -7.84 -1.86
C ALA A 289 6.28 -6.77 -1.69
N ASP A 290 6.31 -5.74 -2.52
CA ASP A 290 5.27 -4.71 -2.56
C ASP A 290 4.59 -4.65 -3.93
N LEU A 291 3.37 -4.12 -3.95
CA LEU A 291 2.47 -4.13 -5.08
C LEU A 291 1.88 -2.74 -5.30
N VAL A 292 1.88 -2.29 -6.55
CA VAL A 292 1.11 -1.11 -7.00
C VAL A 292 0.35 -1.41 -8.28
N TRP A 293 -0.75 -0.70 -8.50
CA TRP A 293 -1.38 -0.64 -9.82
C TRP A 293 -0.83 0.54 -10.62
N VAL A 294 -0.51 0.33 -11.89
CA VAL A 294 0.06 1.36 -12.77
C VAL A 294 -0.93 1.68 -13.87
N ASP A 295 -1.67 2.79 -13.73
CA ASP A 295 -2.73 3.16 -14.67
C ASP A 295 -2.23 3.30 -16.11
N ALA A 296 -1.07 3.93 -16.31
CA ALA A 296 -0.50 4.15 -17.63
C ALA A 296 -0.03 2.86 -18.33
N LEU A 297 0.22 1.79 -17.57
CA LEU A 297 0.62 0.48 -18.10
C LEU A 297 -0.53 -0.53 -18.13
N GLU A 298 -1.64 -0.25 -17.44
CA GLU A 298 -2.74 -1.18 -17.15
C GLU A 298 -2.26 -2.51 -16.56
N ALA A 299 -1.26 -2.43 -15.69
CA ALA A 299 -0.63 -3.58 -15.08
C ALA A 299 -0.36 -3.33 -13.60
N PHE A 300 -0.40 -4.40 -12.83
CA PHE A 300 0.24 -4.44 -11.53
C PHE A 300 1.74 -4.47 -11.71
N ALA A 301 2.46 -3.66 -10.92
CA ALA A 301 3.91 -3.78 -10.76
C ALA A 301 4.18 -4.37 -9.38
N ILE A 302 4.92 -5.48 -9.34
CA ILE A 302 5.39 -6.12 -8.11
C ILE A 302 6.87 -5.83 -7.97
N ALA A 303 7.24 -5.15 -6.88
CA ALA A 303 8.63 -4.92 -6.51
C ALA A 303 9.07 -6.01 -5.53
N HIS A 304 10.16 -6.71 -5.87
CA HIS A 304 10.74 -7.75 -5.03
C HIS A 304 12.27 -7.73 -5.17
N GLN A 305 12.96 -8.16 -4.12
CA GLN A 305 14.43 -8.12 -4.14
C GLN A 305 15.03 -9.29 -4.90
N THR A 306 16.18 -9.01 -5.53
CA THR A 306 17.00 -9.95 -6.29
C THR A 306 18.47 -9.59 -6.07
N ALA A 307 19.41 -10.44 -6.48
CA ALA A 307 20.84 -10.23 -6.21
C ALA A 307 21.39 -8.85 -6.63
N GLU A 308 20.83 -8.22 -7.67
CA GLU A 308 21.32 -6.92 -8.17
C GLU A 308 20.51 -5.70 -7.67
N GLY A 309 19.47 -5.92 -6.87
CA GLY A 309 18.58 -4.88 -6.35
C GLY A 309 17.11 -5.24 -6.46
N THR A 310 16.25 -4.21 -6.54
CA THR A 310 14.80 -4.39 -6.60
C THR A 310 14.36 -4.62 -8.04
N THR A 311 13.82 -5.80 -8.33
CA THR A 311 13.20 -6.12 -9.62
C THR A 311 11.72 -5.80 -9.59
N LEU A 312 11.24 -5.14 -10.64
CA LEU A 312 9.84 -4.91 -10.94
C LEU A 312 9.37 -5.96 -11.96
N THR A 313 8.36 -6.75 -11.60
CA THR A 313 7.63 -7.62 -12.53
C THR A 313 6.24 -7.05 -12.79
N PHE A 314 5.74 -7.21 -14.01
CA PHE A 314 4.48 -6.61 -14.41
C PHE A 314 3.45 -7.68 -14.72
N TRP A 315 2.25 -7.58 -14.15
CA TRP A 315 1.15 -8.51 -14.37
C TRP A 315 -0.06 -7.76 -14.91
N ASN A 316 -0.70 -8.31 -15.93
CA ASN A 316 -2.00 -7.78 -16.35
C ASN A 316 -3.05 -7.96 -15.23
N ARG A 317 -4.16 -7.25 -15.35
CA ARG A 317 -5.18 -7.12 -14.31
C ARG A 317 -5.73 -8.44 -13.74
N ASP A 318 -5.82 -9.48 -14.57
CA ASP A 318 -6.31 -10.80 -14.17
C ASP A 318 -5.19 -11.78 -13.80
N PHE A 319 -3.94 -11.30 -13.77
CA PHE A 319 -2.72 -12.07 -13.56
C PHE A 319 -2.64 -13.27 -14.52
N SER A 320 -3.11 -13.16 -15.76
CA SER A 320 -2.98 -14.23 -16.76
C SER A 320 -1.67 -14.18 -17.53
N ALA A 321 -1.02 -13.02 -17.60
CA ALA A 321 0.23 -12.81 -18.34
C ALA A 321 1.07 -11.67 -17.76
N GLN A 322 2.35 -11.65 -18.15
CA GLN A 322 3.26 -10.54 -17.90
C GLN A 322 3.41 -9.70 -19.19
N PRO A 323 2.67 -8.59 -19.34
CA PRO A 323 2.66 -7.81 -20.58
C PRO A 323 3.96 -7.05 -20.85
N TYR A 324 4.82 -6.89 -19.84
CA TYR A 324 6.08 -6.17 -19.93
C TYR A 324 7.23 -7.00 -19.38
N GLU A 325 8.41 -6.81 -19.96
CA GLU A 325 9.64 -7.36 -19.39
C GLU A 325 9.94 -6.74 -18.02
N SER A 326 10.63 -7.50 -17.16
CA SER A 326 11.04 -7.02 -15.85
C SER A 326 12.01 -5.85 -15.96
N VAL A 327 11.94 -4.95 -14.97
CA VAL A 327 12.80 -3.78 -14.87
C VAL A 327 13.57 -3.82 -13.55
N LEU A 328 14.86 -3.49 -13.57
CA LEU A 328 15.72 -3.50 -12.38
C LEU A 328 15.99 -2.08 -11.87
N ILE A 329 15.63 -1.83 -10.61
CA ILE A 329 16.15 -0.72 -9.81
C ILE A 329 17.39 -1.23 -9.08
N ARG A 330 18.57 -0.80 -9.53
CA ARG A 330 19.83 -1.20 -8.89
C ARG A 330 19.94 -0.56 -7.51
N SER A 331 20.14 -1.39 -6.50
CA SER A 331 20.15 -0.98 -5.10
C SER A 331 20.88 -2.00 -4.23
N GLN A 332 21.56 -1.54 -3.18
CA GLN A 332 21.90 -2.41 -2.06
C GLN A 332 20.65 -2.65 -1.22
N TRP A 333 20.45 -3.86 -0.71
CA TRP A 333 19.27 -4.20 0.08
C TRP A 333 19.58 -5.28 1.11
N GLU A 334 18.80 -5.29 2.19
CA GLU A 334 18.75 -6.35 3.19
C GLU A 334 17.30 -6.75 3.49
N GLU A 335 16.38 -5.79 3.45
CA GLU A 335 14.94 -6.07 3.62
C GLU A 335 14.08 -4.97 2.98
N GLY A 336 12.95 -5.32 2.40
CA GLY A 336 11.98 -4.51 1.67
C GLY A 336 11.74 -5.14 0.29
N PRO A 337 11.08 -4.45 -0.66
CA PRO A 337 10.94 -2.99 -0.75
C PRO A 337 9.60 -2.45 -0.27
N GLY A 338 9.54 -1.14 -0.01
CA GLY A 338 8.30 -0.37 -0.03
C GLY A 338 8.27 0.56 -1.23
N LEU A 339 7.30 0.37 -2.13
CA LEU A 339 7.07 1.24 -3.27
C LEU A 339 6.46 2.57 -2.80
N VAL A 340 6.97 3.66 -3.35
CA VAL A 340 6.33 4.97 -3.25
C VAL A 340 5.07 4.93 -4.09
N ARG A 341 3.91 5.18 -3.46
CA ARG A 341 2.60 5.05 -4.10
C ARG A 341 1.63 6.14 -3.69
N GLN A 342 0.58 6.31 -4.49
CA GLN A 342 -0.60 7.10 -4.15
C GLN A 342 -1.38 6.42 -3.01
N PRO A 343 -2.29 7.12 -2.32
CA PRO A 343 -2.96 6.58 -1.13
C PRO A 343 -3.85 5.37 -1.42
N ASP A 344 -4.36 5.23 -2.63
CA ASP A 344 -5.14 4.09 -3.12
C ASP A 344 -4.27 2.89 -3.54
N GLY A 345 -2.94 3.01 -3.48
CA GLY A 345 -1.99 1.97 -3.87
C GLY A 345 -1.61 2.01 -5.35
N HIS A 346 -1.95 3.08 -6.06
CA HIS A 346 -1.53 3.28 -7.45
C HIS A 346 -0.13 3.88 -7.54
N ALA A 347 0.59 3.65 -8.64
CA ALA A 347 1.87 4.30 -8.88
C ALA A 347 1.70 5.83 -8.98
N PRO A 348 2.64 6.65 -8.48
CA PRO A 348 2.55 8.11 -8.58
C PRO A 348 2.52 8.59 -10.04
N LEU A 349 1.82 9.68 -10.30
CA LEU A 349 1.84 10.32 -11.62
C LEU A 349 3.16 11.05 -11.85
N SER A 350 3.71 10.94 -13.05
CA SER A 350 4.90 11.71 -13.43
C SER A 350 4.61 13.22 -13.41
N GLN A 351 5.55 13.98 -12.85
CA GLN A 351 5.48 15.44 -12.85
C GLN A 351 5.76 16.03 -14.23
N SER A 352 6.58 15.36 -15.05
CA SER A 352 6.97 15.83 -16.37
C SER A 352 6.07 15.34 -17.50
N ASP A 353 5.54 14.13 -17.41
CA ASP A 353 4.73 13.52 -18.47
C ASP A 353 3.81 12.43 -17.92
N VAL A 354 2.55 12.79 -17.62
CA VAL A 354 1.57 11.88 -17.01
C VAL A 354 1.18 10.70 -17.91
N CYS A 355 1.37 10.81 -19.22
CA CYS A 355 0.94 9.81 -20.20
C CYS A 355 2.08 8.91 -20.67
N GLY A 356 3.29 9.46 -20.79
CA GLY A 356 4.45 8.79 -21.36
C GLY A 356 5.49 8.31 -20.36
N ARG A 357 5.28 8.55 -19.05
CA ARG A 357 6.27 8.26 -18.01
C ARG A 357 5.64 7.83 -16.69
N VAL A 358 6.27 6.85 -16.03
CA VAL A 358 5.91 6.36 -14.69
C VAL A 358 7.16 6.36 -13.81
N PRO A 359 7.18 7.14 -12.71
CA PRO A 359 8.24 7.03 -11.72
C PRO A 359 8.05 5.78 -10.86
N PHE A 360 9.11 5.01 -10.67
CA PHE A 360 9.18 3.95 -9.68
C PHE A 360 10.26 4.29 -8.67
N ASP A 361 9.83 4.55 -7.44
CA ASP A 361 10.69 4.86 -6.31
C ASP A 361 10.44 3.83 -5.21
N VAL A 362 11.51 3.40 -4.55
CA VAL A 362 11.49 2.40 -3.48
C VAL A 362 12.26 2.90 -2.27
N VAL A 363 11.78 2.56 -1.09
CA VAL A 363 12.49 2.71 0.17
C VAL A 363 12.65 1.34 0.80
N HIS A 364 13.85 1.02 1.28
CA HIS A 364 14.14 -0.28 1.89
C HIS A 364 15.39 -0.24 2.77
N ALA A 365 15.52 -1.23 3.65
CA ALA A 365 16.68 -1.41 4.51
C ALA A 365 17.87 -1.90 3.68
N THR A 366 19.06 -1.41 3.99
CA THR A 366 20.25 -1.60 3.15
C THR A 366 21.46 -2.16 3.86
N VAL A 367 21.41 -2.27 5.19
CA VAL A 367 22.50 -2.84 5.99
C VAL A 367 21.95 -3.67 7.15
N MET A 368 22.73 -4.66 7.57
CA MET A 368 22.54 -5.31 8.86
C MET A 368 23.14 -4.46 9.97
N GLY A 369 22.29 -3.96 10.87
CA GLY A 369 22.67 -3.11 11.99
C GLY A 369 23.43 -3.86 13.09
N GLN A 370 23.84 -3.14 14.14
CA GLN A 370 24.58 -3.70 15.27
C GLN A 370 23.80 -4.79 16.03
N ALA A 371 22.46 -4.74 15.98
CA ALA A 371 21.58 -5.75 16.56
C ALA A 371 21.46 -7.02 15.71
N GLY A 372 22.13 -7.08 14.55
CA GLY A 372 21.98 -8.19 13.60
C GLY A 372 20.63 -8.20 12.90
N ALA A 373 20.04 -7.01 12.68
CA ALA A 373 18.73 -6.83 12.06
C ALA A 373 18.76 -5.74 10.96
N PRO A 374 17.90 -5.82 9.92
CA PRO A 374 17.90 -4.87 8.81
C PRO A 374 17.58 -3.44 9.27
N THR A 375 18.37 -2.47 8.80
CA THR A 375 18.18 -1.06 9.12
C THR A 375 18.71 -0.16 7.99
N ASP A 376 18.82 1.14 8.26
CA ASP A 376 19.22 2.18 7.31
C ASP A 376 18.30 2.20 6.09
N LEU A 377 17.08 2.70 6.29
CA LEU A 377 16.14 2.92 5.20
C LEU A 377 16.73 3.94 4.22
N ARG A 378 16.96 3.53 2.97
CA ARG A 378 17.46 4.37 1.88
C ARG A 378 16.50 4.36 0.71
N HIS A 379 16.59 5.41 -0.11
CA HIS A 379 15.72 5.66 -1.24
C HIS A 379 16.45 5.41 -2.57
N TYR A 380 15.83 4.65 -3.46
CA TYR A 380 16.29 4.41 -4.83
C TYR A 380 15.12 4.53 -5.80
N GLY A 381 15.39 4.72 -7.09
CA GLY A 381 14.33 4.78 -8.08
C GLY A 381 14.82 4.92 -9.51
N ILE A 382 13.88 4.85 -10.43
CA ILE A 382 14.05 5.05 -11.88
C ILE A 382 12.75 5.61 -12.44
N ASP A 383 12.79 6.11 -13.66
CA ASP A 383 11.57 6.32 -14.43
C ASP A 383 11.49 5.30 -15.56
N VAL A 384 10.31 4.72 -15.75
CA VAL A 384 9.94 4.06 -16.99
C VAL A 384 9.35 5.10 -17.94
N TYR A 385 9.74 5.09 -19.20
CA TYR A 385 9.25 6.05 -20.20
C TYR A 385 9.04 5.43 -21.59
N GLY A 386 8.47 6.23 -22.49
CA GLY A 386 8.20 5.80 -23.86
C GLY A 386 6.94 4.94 -23.98
N ILE A 387 6.04 5.07 -23.01
CA ILE A 387 4.75 4.38 -22.96
C ILE A 387 3.66 5.27 -23.57
N ASP A 388 2.53 4.67 -23.93
CA ASP A 388 1.37 5.41 -24.45
C ASP A 388 0.17 5.23 -23.51
N GLY A 389 0.29 5.75 -22.29
CA GLY A 389 -0.72 5.63 -21.24
C GLY A 389 -2.01 6.39 -21.51
N CYS A 390 -2.02 7.29 -22.49
CA CYS A 390 -3.20 8.08 -22.88
C CYS A 390 -3.61 7.86 -24.35
N GLY A 391 -3.19 6.74 -24.95
CA GLY A 391 -3.39 6.46 -26.38
C GLY A 391 -4.85 6.28 -26.80
N ASP A 392 -5.74 5.98 -25.86
CA ASP A 392 -7.18 5.94 -26.08
C ASP A 392 -7.96 6.55 -24.91
N GLU A 393 -9.25 6.79 -25.14
CA GLU A 393 -10.13 7.48 -24.19
C GLU A 393 -10.22 6.78 -22.84
N ARG A 394 -10.32 5.44 -22.83
CA ARG A 394 -10.48 4.67 -21.59
C ARG A 394 -9.21 4.74 -20.75
N ARG A 395 -8.04 4.53 -21.37
CA ARG A 395 -6.74 4.63 -20.69
C ARG A 395 -6.45 6.04 -20.21
N ALA A 396 -6.70 7.05 -21.05
CA ALA A 396 -6.54 8.44 -20.69
C ALA A 396 -7.42 8.82 -19.48
N LEU A 397 -8.68 8.38 -19.46
CA LEU A 397 -9.57 8.66 -18.34
C LEU A 397 -9.12 8.01 -17.02
N ALA A 398 -8.49 6.83 -17.07
CA ALA A 398 -7.92 6.20 -15.89
C ALA A 398 -6.67 6.94 -15.39
N VAL A 399 -5.73 7.25 -16.30
CA VAL A 399 -4.49 7.98 -15.96
C VAL A 399 -4.75 9.38 -15.45
N LEU A 400 -5.77 10.05 -15.98
CA LEU A 400 -6.08 11.44 -15.67
C LEU A 400 -7.03 11.59 -14.48
N ASP A 401 -7.42 10.51 -13.82
CA ASP A 401 -8.36 10.58 -12.70
C ASP A 401 -7.88 11.51 -11.59
N GLY A 402 -8.76 12.43 -11.17
CA GLY A 402 -8.44 13.49 -10.20
C GLY A 402 -7.61 14.65 -10.76
N LEU A 403 -7.28 14.67 -12.05
CA LEU A 403 -6.59 15.80 -12.70
C LEU A 403 -7.56 16.75 -13.38
N ALA A 404 -7.26 18.04 -13.28
CA ALA A 404 -7.94 19.09 -14.04
C ALA A 404 -7.03 19.70 -15.10
N MET A 405 -7.63 20.23 -16.17
CA MET A 405 -6.90 20.87 -17.27
C MET A 405 -7.79 21.89 -17.99
N PRO A 406 -7.23 22.79 -18.82
CA PRO A 406 -8.04 23.70 -19.62
C PRO A 406 -9.04 22.95 -20.51
N SER A 407 -10.23 23.51 -20.64
CA SER A 407 -11.24 23.05 -21.59
C SER A 407 -11.17 23.83 -22.91
N PRO A 408 -11.82 23.37 -23.99
CA PRO A 408 -11.93 24.11 -25.25
C PRO A 408 -12.74 25.42 -25.17
N VAL A 409 -13.47 25.66 -24.07
CA VAL A 409 -14.42 26.79 -23.93
C VAL A 409 -14.05 27.79 -22.83
N ARG A 410 -12.74 27.98 -22.58
CA ARG A 410 -12.20 28.91 -21.55
C ARG A 410 -12.71 28.62 -20.12
N THR A 411 -13.06 27.38 -19.84
CA THR A 411 -13.31 26.84 -18.49
C THR A 411 -12.28 25.75 -18.19
N MET A 412 -12.44 25.01 -17.09
CA MET A 412 -11.64 23.82 -16.78
C MET A 412 -12.45 22.54 -17.00
N ASP A 413 -11.77 21.43 -17.27
CA ASP A 413 -12.33 20.08 -17.25
C ASP A 413 -11.58 19.27 -16.18
N LEU A 414 -12.32 18.63 -15.27
CA LEU A 414 -11.82 17.70 -14.25
C LEU A 414 -12.19 16.28 -14.68
N VAL A 415 -11.23 15.36 -14.67
CA VAL A 415 -11.50 13.92 -14.85
C VAL A 415 -11.73 13.29 -13.49
N VAL A 416 -12.82 12.54 -13.35
CA VAL A 416 -13.21 11.86 -12.10
C VAL A 416 -14.06 10.62 -12.39
N ASP A 417 -13.63 9.47 -11.89
CA ASP A 417 -14.24 8.15 -12.04
C ASP A 417 -14.66 7.87 -13.49
N GLY A 418 -13.72 8.07 -14.41
CA GLY A 418 -13.92 7.87 -15.84
C GLY A 418 -14.83 8.88 -16.53
N ARG A 419 -15.12 10.03 -15.90
CA ARG A 419 -16.00 11.07 -16.45
C ARG A 419 -15.31 12.42 -16.50
N VAL A 420 -15.73 13.26 -17.44
CA VAL A 420 -15.30 14.67 -17.50
C VAL A 420 -16.37 15.57 -16.90
N VAL A 421 -16.01 16.32 -15.86
CA VAL A 421 -16.85 17.37 -15.26
C VAL A 421 -16.28 18.73 -15.66
N ARG A 422 -17.09 19.54 -16.35
CA ARG A 422 -16.69 20.90 -16.75
C ARG A 422 -16.92 21.87 -15.60
N ILE A 423 -15.91 22.64 -15.25
CA ILE A 423 -15.92 23.57 -14.12
C ILE A 423 -15.66 24.98 -14.63
N ASP A 424 -16.62 25.90 -14.42
CA ASP A 424 -16.54 27.26 -14.95
C ASP A 424 -15.35 28.06 -14.39
N ARG A 425 -14.96 27.81 -13.14
CA ARG A 425 -13.92 28.59 -12.42
C ARG A 425 -12.65 27.77 -12.18
N ARG A 426 -11.51 28.33 -12.57
CA ARG A 426 -10.20 27.70 -12.31
C ARG A 426 -9.93 27.49 -10.82
N SER A 427 -10.31 28.44 -9.96
CA SER A 427 -10.16 28.30 -8.50
C SER A 427 -10.90 27.08 -7.93
N VAL A 428 -12.09 26.77 -8.46
CA VAL A 428 -12.87 25.60 -8.07
C VAL A 428 -12.19 24.31 -8.57
N ALA A 429 -11.71 24.30 -9.81
CA ALA A 429 -10.95 23.16 -10.32
C ALA A 429 -9.67 22.91 -9.52
N THR A 430 -8.93 23.96 -9.14
CA THR A 430 -7.74 23.85 -8.27
C THR A 430 -8.09 23.30 -6.88
N ALA A 431 -9.26 23.63 -6.34
CA ALA A 431 -9.70 23.14 -5.03
C ALA A 431 -10.22 21.69 -5.05
N LEU A 432 -10.49 21.12 -6.23
CA LEU A 432 -11.01 19.76 -6.42
C LEU A 432 -9.99 18.81 -7.07
N ALA A 433 -9.02 19.31 -7.83
CA ALA A 433 -8.06 18.48 -8.52
C ALA A 433 -6.84 18.20 -7.64
N ARG A 434 -6.28 16.98 -7.76
CA ARG A 434 -4.96 16.65 -7.19
C ARG A 434 -3.86 17.51 -7.83
N ARG A 435 -4.01 17.80 -9.13
CA ARG A 435 -3.13 18.68 -9.90
C ARG A 435 -3.88 19.28 -11.08
N VAL A 436 -3.51 20.50 -11.44
CA VAL A 436 -3.96 21.16 -12.66
C VAL A 436 -2.86 21.10 -13.71
N LEU A 437 -3.13 20.48 -14.86
CA LEU A 437 -2.25 20.48 -16.03
C LEU A 437 -2.34 21.83 -16.75
N ASP A 438 -1.23 22.25 -17.36
CA ASP A 438 -1.17 23.50 -18.12
C ASP A 438 -1.79 23.38 -19.51
N GLU A 439 -1.78 22.17 -20.09
CA GLU A 439 -2.28 21.89 -21.43
C GLU A 439 -3.37 20.82 -21.40
N ARG A 440 -4.28 20.89 -22.39
CA ARG A 440 -5.33 19.90 -22.59
C ARG A 440 -4.81 18.76 -23.46
N LEU A 441 -5.14 17.53 -23.08
CA LEU A 441 -4.89 16.36 -23.91
C LEU A 441 -6.00 16.19 -24.95
N SER A 442 -5.62 16.09 -26.23
CA SER A 442 -6.54 15.99 -27.36
C SER A 442 -7.40 14.73 -27.36
N VAL A 443 -6.96 13.66 -26.69
CA VAL A 443 -7.74 12.44 -26.49
C VAL A 443 -9.08 12.73 -25.79
N LEU A 444 -9.14 13.74 -24.92
CA LEU A 444 -10.36 14.13 -24.22
C LEU A 444 -11.34 14.95 -25.07
N ASP A 445 -10.98 15.39 -26.27
CA ASP A 445 -11.87 16.19 -27.13
C ASP A 445 -13.09 15.40 -27.61
N ARG A 446 -13.00 14.07 -27.60
CA ARG A 446 -14.07 13.16 -27.97
C ARG A 446 -14.91 12.69 -26.77
N VAL A 447 -14.40 12.91 -25.55
CA VAL A 447 -15.07 12.48 -24.33
C VAL A 447 -16.20 13.46 -23.99
N PRO A 448 -17.44 12.99 -23.84
CA PRO A 448 -18.55 13.86 -23.49
C PRO A 448 -18.41 14.39 -22.06
N VAL A 449 -18.80 15.66 -21.88
CA VAL A 449 -18.90 16.26 -20.55
C VAL A 449 -20.12 15.68 -19.84
N ALA A 450 -19.89 15.02 -18.71
CA ALA A 450 -20.93 14.35 -17.93
C ALA A 450 -21.77 15.32 -17.08
N ALA A 451 -21.16 16.40 -16.61
CA ALA A 451 -21.82 17.46 -15.85
C ALA A 451 -21.07 18.78 -15.98
N ARG A 452 -21.77 19.89 -15.74
CA ARG A 452 -21.16 21.23 -15.68
C ARG A 452 -21.41 21.88 -14.32
N LEU A 453 -20.33 22.13 -13.58
CA LEU A 453 -20.33 22.92 -12.36
C LEU A 453 -20.23 24.41 -12.73
N THR A 454 -21.40 25.05 -12.79
CA THR A 454 -21.50 26.49 -13.05
C THR A 454 -21.26 27.31 -11.79
N ALA A 455 -20.86 28.56 -11.96
CA ALA A 455 -20.77 29.51 -10.85
C ALA A 455 -22.10 29.61 -10.09
N GLY A 456 -22.05 29.57 -8.76
CA GLY A 456 -23.23 29.61 -7.89
C GLY A 456 -24.10 28.34 -7.93
N ALA A 457 -23.60 27.21 -8.45
CA ALA A 457 -24.32 25.95 -8.44
C ALA A 457 -24.79 25.59 -7.02
N ARG A 458 -25.99 25.01 -6.89
CA ARG A 458 -26.60 24.73 -5.59
C ARG A 458 -25.77 23.70 -4.82
N GLY A 459 -25.22 24.13 -3.69
CA GLY A 459 -24.62 23.26 -2.69
C GLY A 459 -25.68 22.69 -1.74
N VAL A 460 -25.46 21.49 -1.24
CA VAL A 460 -26.26 20.90 -0.17
C VAL A 460 -25.36 20.27 0.88
N SER A 461 -25.85 20.22 2.11
CA SER A 461 -25.21 19.46 3.19
C SER A 461 -26.25 18.59 3.91
N ALA A 462 -25.84 17.41 4.35
CA ALA A 462 -26.70 16.53 5.12
C ALA A 462 -25.93 15.95 6.32
N PRO A 463 -26.53 15.94 7.54
CA PRO A 463 -25.90 15.36 8.72
C PRO A 463 -25.52 13.89 8.49
N GLY A 464 -24.26 13.55 8.74
CA GLY A 464 -23.74 12.18 8.56
C GLY A 464 -23.41 11.78 7.12
N GLU A 465 -23.76 12.61 6.13
CA GLU A 465 -23.56 12.32 4.70
C GLU A 465 -22.50 13.24 4.06
N GLY A 466 -22.39 14.49 4.52
CA GLY A 466 -21.35 15.44 4.11
C GLY A 466 -21.85 16.60 3.26
N LEU A 467 -20.98 17.09 2.36
CA LEU A 467 -21.24 18.20 1.44
C LEU A 467 -21.32 17.72 0.01
N GLY A 468 -22.15 18.35 -0.81
CA GLY A 468 -22.27 18.04 -2.23
C GLY A 468 -22.81 19.20 -3.05
N VAL A 469 -22.75 19.05 -4.37
CA VAL A 469 -23.34 19.99 -5.33
C VAL A 469 -24.35 19.25 -6.21
N VAL A 470 -25.51 19.87 -6.46
CA VAL A 470 -26.54 19.30 -7.34
C VAL A 470 -26.37 19.87 -8.74
N LEU A 471 -25.99 19.01 -9.68
CA LEU A 471 -25.77 19.34 -11.09
C LEU A 471 -26.75 18.52 -11.93
N ASP A 472 -27.61 19.19 -12.69
CA ASP A 472 -28.61 18.54 -13.57
C ASP A 472 -29.45 17.45 -12.86
N GLY A 473 -29.83 17.71 -11.59
CA GLY A 473 -30.62 16.78 -10.77
C GLY A 473 -29.83 15.61 -10.17
N THR A 474 -28.52 15.52 -10.42
CA THR A 474 -27.61 14.54 -9.81
C THR A 474 -26.82 15.19 -8.68
N LEU A 475 -26.71 14.50 -7.55
CA LEU A 475 -25.86 14.95 -6.46
C LEU A 475 -24.44 14.42 -6.64
N TRP A 476 -23.47 15.33 -6.66
CA TRP A 476 -22.05 15.05 -6.66
C TRP A 476 -21.49 15.39 -5.28
N PRO A 477 -21.10 14.39 -4.45
CA PRO A 477 -20.44 14.67 -3.18
C PRO A 477 -19.15 15.46 -3.42
N VAL A 478 -18.79 16.33 -2.47
CA VAL A 478 -17.61 17.19 -2.55
C VAL A 478 -16.82 17.08 -1.26
N THR A 479 -15.53 16.79 -1.35
CA THR A 479 -14.65 16.65 -0.16
C THR A 479 -14.07 17.98 0.33
N SER A 480 -14.09 19.01 -0.53
CA SER A 480 -13.51 20.33 -0.28
C SER A 480 -14.57 21.41 -0.08
N PRO A 481 -14.84 21.86 1.16
CA PRO A 481 -15.72 23.01 1.41
C PRO A 481 -15.26 24.27 0.67
N THR A 482 -13.93 24.45 0.57
CA THR A 482 -13.28 25.56 -0.15
C THR A 482 -13.67 25.59 -1.63
N ALA A 483 -13.95 24.44 -2.25
CA ALA A 483 -14.43 24.40 -3.64
C ALA A 483 -15.81 25.05 -3.79
N LEU A 484 -16.73 24.84 -2.83
CA LEU A 484 -18.06 25.47 -2.85
C LEU A 484 -17.98 26.97 -2.54
N GLU A 485 -17.12 27.36 -1.60
CA GLU A 485 -16.84 28.77 -1.30
C GLU A 485 -16.27 29.49 -2.53
N ALA A 486 -15.25 28.91 -3.18
CA ALA A 486 -14.65 29.46 -4.40
C ALA A 486 -15.63 29.53 -5.58
N ASN A 487 -16.72 28.73 -5.53
CA ASN A 487 -17.77 28.73 -6.54
C ASN A 487 -18.91 29.73 -6.24
N ASP A 488 -18.90 30.39 -5.08
CA ASP A 488 -20.05 31.14 -4.55
C ASP A 488 -21.34 30.28 -4.46
N SER A 489 -21.18 28.98 -4.18
CA SER A 489 -22.29 28.04 -4.11
C SER A 489 -23.12 28.26 -2.84
N PRO A 490 -24.43 28.57 -2.93
CA PRO A 490 -25.28 28.61 -1.74
C PRO A 490 -25.48 27.19 -1.22
N VAL A 491 -25.15 26.94 0.05
CA VAL A 491 -25.28 25.63 0.70
C VAL A 491 -26.57 25.57 1.52
N THR A 492 -27.48 24.67 1.17
CA THR A 492 -28.71 24.41 1.93
C THR A 492 -28.63 23.08 2.68
N SER A 493 -29.00 23.07 3.96
CA SER A 493 -29.14 21.82 4.74
C SER A 493 -30.34 21.01 4.26
N ILE A 494 -30.16 19.71 4.04
CA ILE A 494 -31.20 18.74 3.65
C ILE A 494 -31.16 17.52 4.59
N THR A 495 -32.21 16.70 4.59
CA THR A 495 -32.20 15.47 5.40
C THR A 495 -31.33 14.37 4.77
N PRO A 496 -30.85 13.39 5.55
CA PRO A 496 -30.15 12.22 5.01
C PRO A 496 -31.01 11.41 4.03
N GLU A 497 -32.33 11.39 4.19
CA GLU A 497 -33.26 10.74 3.25
C GLU A 497 -33.30 11.48 1.91
N GLU A 498 -33.39 12.82 1.95
CA GLU A 498 -33.33 13.65 0.74
C GLU A 498 -31.99 13.50 0.03
N TRP A 499 -30.89 13.46 0.79
CA TRP A 499 -29.56 13.20 0.25
C TRP A 499 -29.52 11.87 -0.51
N ARG A 500 -29.98 10.78 0.12
CA ARG A 500 -29.97 9.43 -0.46
C ARG A 500 -30.94 9.26 -1.64
N ALA A 501 -31.96 10.11 -1.75
CA ALA A 501 -32.92 10.07 -2.85
C ALA A 501 -32.36 10.61 -4.19
N TYR A 502 -31.30 11.43 -4.16
CA TYR A 502 -30.66 11.90 -5.40
C TYR A 502 -29.92 10.76 -6.13
N PRO A 503 -29.98 10.72 -7.48
CA PRO A 503 -28.94 10.04 -8.26
C PRO A 503 -27.55 10.54 -7.85
N LYS A 504 -26.58 9.63 -7.74
CA LYS A 504 -25.22 9.96 -7.30
C LYS A 504 -24.26 10.04 -8.47
N GLY A 505 -23.55 11.16 -8.56
CA GLY A 505 -22.31 11.28 -9.31
C GLY A 505 -21.11 10.84 -8.46
N PRO A 506 -19.95 10.65 -9.10
CA PRO A 506 -18.67 10.51 -8.44
C PRO A 506 -18.40 11.61 -7.40
N VAL A 507 -17.56 11.29 -6.42
CA VAL A 507 -17.07 12.25 -5.43
C VAL A 507 -16.10 13.20 -6.11
N LEU A 508 -16.31 14.50 -5.96
CA LEU A 508 -15.41 15.54 -6.45
C LEU A 508 -14.43 15.95 -5.34
N GLY A 509 -13.13 15.86 -5.62
CA GLY A 509 -12.06 16.19 -4.67
C GLY A 509 -11.52 14.97 -3.96
#